data_AF-A0A7X3FFV4-F1
#
_entry.id   AF-A0A7X3FFV4-F1
#
_cell.length_a   1.000
_cell.length_b   1.000
_cell.length_c   1.000
_cell.angle_alpha   90.00
_cell.angle_beta   90.00
_cell.angle_gamma   90.00
#
_symmetry.space_group_name_H-M   'P 1'
#
loop_
_entity.id
_entity.type
_entity.pdbx_description
1 polymer ?
#
loop_
_entity_poly.entity_id
_entity_poly.type
_entity_poly.pdbx_seq_one_letter_code
_entity_poly.pdbx_strand_id
1 'polypeptide(L)' 'MFDILIYQKKKVKVSCGKDTITGTITNHYEQFGLIKVNNVLLPLEHVRMIEIIEDHDPFDHAALPLHHPNKGASYSEMLY' A
#
# COMPACT_ATOMS: atom_id res chain seq x y z
N MET A 1 5.75 5.23 -11.35
CA MET A 1 4.54 4.84 -10.56
C MET A 1 4.57 3.34 -10.26
N PHE A 2 4.77 2.50 -11.27
CA PHE A 2 4.97 1.07 -11.10
C PHE A 2 6.18 0.71 -10.25
N ASP A 3 7.21 1.57 -10.25
CA ASP A 3 8.48 1.33 -9.56
C ASP A 3 8.29 1.16 -8.06
N ILE A 4 7.40 1.93 -7.44
CA ILE A 4 7.08 1.82 -6.01
C ILE A 4 6.36 0.50 -5.73
N LEU A 5 5.39 0.12 -6.58
CA LEU A 5 4.66 -1.14 -6.44
C LEU A 5 5.57 -2.35 -6.63
N ILE A 6 6.51 -2.28 -7.57
CA ILE A 6 7.53 -3.30 -7.84
C ILE A 6 8.50 -3.40 -6.66
N TYR A 7 9.01 -2.27 -6.18
CA TYR A 7 9.96 -2.23 -5.06
C TYR A 7 9.35 -2.80 -3.79
N GLN A 8 8.12 -2.40 -3.44
CA GLN A 8 7.41 -2.88 -2.26
C GLN A 8 6.82 -4.30 -2.42
N LYS A 9 6.90 -4.88 -3.63
CA LYS A 9 6.30 -6.18 -3.98
C LYS A 9 4.83 -6.29 -3.58
N LYS A 10 4.10 -5.17 -3.63
CA LYS A 10 2.69 -5.14 -3.23
C LYS A 10 1.86 -6.03 -4.14
N LYS A 11 0.93 -6.76 -3.54
CA LYS A 11 -0.05 -7.56 -4.26
C LYS A 11 -1.08 -6.61 -4.85
N VAL A 12 -1.37 -6.78 -6.13
CA VAL A 12 -2.29 -5.94 -6.88
C VAL A 12 -3.30 -6.79 -7.64
N LYS A 13 -4.49 -6.25 -7.83
CA LYS A 13 -5.50 -6.74 -8.75
C LYS A 13 -5.50 -5.86 -9.98
N VAL A 14 -5.14 -6.43 -11.13
CA VAL A 14 -5.05 -5.75 -12.41
C VAL A 14 -6.21 -6.20 -13.29
N SER A 15 -7.02 -5.24 -13.76
CA SER A 15 -8.07 -5.48 -14.73
C SER A 15 -7.55 -5.17 -16.13
N CYS A 16 -7.54 -6.17 -17.02
CA CYS A 16 -7.01 -6.06 -18.38
C CYS A 16 -8.09 -6.52 -19.38
N GLY A 17 -8.67 -5.59 -20.13
CA GLY A 17 -9.78 -5.90 -21.03
C GLY A 17 -11.02 -6.42 -20.29
N LYS A 18 -11.37 -7.70 -20.52
CA LYS A 18 -12.48 -8.41 -19.85
C LYS A 18 -12.01 -9.27 -18.68
N ASP A 19 -10.70 -9.45 -18.54
CA ASP A 19 -10.10 -10.36 -17.59
C ASP A 19 -9.53 -9.59 -16.40
N THR A 20 -9.31 -10.29 -15.30
CA THR A 20 -8.69 -9.74 -14.10
C THR A 20 -7.68 -10.73 -13.57
N ILE A 21 -6.51 -10.22 -13.16
CA ILE A 21 -5.42 -11.01 -12.59
C ILE A 21 -4.97 -10.39 -11.27
N THR A 22 -4.77 -11.24 -10.27
CA THR A 22 -4.21 -10.85 -8.99
C THR A 22 -2.78 -11.36 -8.88
N GLY A 23 -1.84 -10.50 -8.50
CA GLY A 23 -0.44 -10.88 -8.37
C GLY A 23 0.46 -9.71 -7.99
N THR A 24 1.76 -9.92 -8.05
CA THR A 24 2.74 -8.86 -7.79
C THR A 24 3.30 -8.36 -9.12
N ILE A 25 3.40 -7.04 -9.27
CA ILE A 25 4.11 -6.46 -10.41
C ILE A 25 5.61 -6.68 -10.17
N THR A 26 6.23 -7.47 -11.03
CA THR A 26 7.66 -7.82 -10.93
C THR A 26 8.53 -6.92 -11.77
N ASN A 27 8.00 -6.41 -12.88
CA ASN A 27 8.73 -5.55 -13.80
C ASN A 27 7.79 -4.67 -14.62
N HIS A 28 8.32 -3.55 -15.12
CA HIS A 28 7.67 -2.64 -16.05
C HIS A 28 8.60 -2.41 -17.24
N TYR A 29 8.12 -2.75 -18.43
CA TYR A 29 8.84 -2.59 -19.68
C TYR A 29 8.29 -1.37 -20.42
N GLU A 30 8.77 -0.19 -20.04
CA GLU A 30 8.29 1.10 -20.55
C GLU A 30 8.36 1.19 -22.08
N GLN A 31 9.47 0.72 -22.68
CA GLN A 31 9.70 0.75 -24.12
C GLN A 31 8.65 -0.01 -24.94
N PHE A 32 7.99 -1.00 -24.33
CA PHE A 32 6.98 -1.83 -24.97
C PHE A 32 5.57 -1.56 -24.42
N GLY A 33 5.43 -0.65 -23.45
CA GLY A 33 4.17 -0.42 -22.75
C GLY A 33 3.63 -1.68 -22.06
N LEU A 34 4.49 -2.53 -21.48
CA LEU A 34 4.07 -3.77 -20.82
C LEU A 34 4.37 -3.75 -19.32
N ILE A 35 3.52 -4.41 -18.54
CA ILE A 35 3.81 -4.75 -17.14
C ILE A 35 3.85 -6.26 -16.96
N LYS A 36 4.76 -6.75 -16.11
CA LYS A 36 4.85 -8.17 -15.76
C LYS A 36 4.23 -8.42 -14.40
N VAL A 37 3.09 -9.09 -14.38
CA VAL A 37 2.39 -9.50 -13.16
C VAL A 37 2.60 -11.00 -12.98
N ASN A 38 3.30 -11.40 -11.90
CA ASN A 38 3.81 -12.76 -11.72
C ASN A 38 4.61 -13.24 -12.95
N ASN A 39 4.07 -14.18 -13.73
CA ASN A 39 4.67 -14.72 -14.96
C ASN A 39 3.91 -14.31 -16.24
N VAL A 40 2.99 -13.36 -16.15
CA VAL A 40 2.17 -12.90 -17.27
C VAL A 40 2.58 -11.48 -17.66
N LEU A 41 2.72 -11.23 -18.96
CA LEU A 41 2.93 -9.90 -19.52
C LEU A 41 1.58 -9.32 -19.94
N LEU A 42 1.27 -8.12 -19.46
CA LEU A 42 0.03 -7.41 -19.78
C LEU A 42 0.36 -6.11 -20.52
N PRO A 43 -0.31 -5.83 -21.65
CA PRO A 43 -0.18 -4.56 -22.34
C PRO A 43 -0.92 -3.46 -21.59
N LEU A 44 -0.20 -2.39 -21.23
CA LEU A 44 -0.74 -1.25 -20.48
C LEU A 44 -1.92 -0.60 -21.19
N GLU A 45 -1.95 -0.61 -22.52
CA GLU A 45 -3.06 -0.06 -23.32
C GLU A 45 -4.42 -0.73 -23.00
N HIS A 46 -4.40 -1.98 -22.54
CA HIS A 46 -5.60 -2.75 -22.18
C HIS A 46 -5.86 -2.77 -20.67
N VAL A 47 -4.92 -2.26 -19.86
CA VAL A 47 -5.07 -2.17 -18.42
C VAL A 47 -6.04 -1.04 -18.10
N ARG A 48 -7.17 -1.40 -17.49
CA ARG A 48 -8.23 -0.46 -17.11
C ARG A 48 -8.11 0.01 -15.67
N MET A 49 -7.65 -0.86 -14.78
CA MET A 49 -7.59 -0.58 -13.35
C MET A 49 -6.51 -1.42 -12.69
N ILE A 50 -5.85 -0.81 -11.70
CA ILE A 50 -4.92 -1.49 -10.80
C ILE A 50 -5.31 -1.10 -9.38
N GLU A 51 -5.66 -2.09 -8.58
CA GLU A 51 -6.04 -1.95 -7.19
C GLU A 51 -5.00 -2.64 -6.31
N ILE A 52 -4.51 -1.96 -5.27
CA ILE A 52 -3.59 -2.57 -4.31
C ILE A 52 -4.42 -3.41 -3.36
N ILE A 53 -4.08 -4.69 -3.24
CA ILE A 53 -4.64 -5.55 -2.22
C ILE A 53 -3.71 -5.39 -1.02
N GLU A 54 -4.14 -4.62 -0.02
CA GLU A 54 -3.47 -4.59 1.26
C GLU A 54 -3.53 -6.00 1.85
N ASP A 55 -2.38 -6.67 1.92
CA ASP A 55 -2.21 -7.73 2.89
C ASP A 55 -2.30 -7.02 4.24
N HIS A 56 -3.32 -7.37 5.03
CA HIS A 56 -3.48 -6.88 6.38
C HIS A 56 -2.23 -7.30 7.15
N ASP A 57 -1.25 -6.39 7.25
CA ASP A 57 -0.06 -6.64 8.06
C ASP A 57 -0.58 -6.84 9.49
N PRO A 58 -0.38 -8.00 10.13
CA PRO A 58 -0.85 -8.20 11.51
C PRO A 58 -0.17 -7.26 12.51
N PHE A 59 0.80 -6.46 12.04
CA PHE A 59 1.54 -5.45 12.79
C PHE A 59 1.14 -4.01 12.44
N ASP A 60 0.13 -3.77 11.60
CA ASP A 60 -0.33 -2.42 11.23
C ASP A 60 -1.21 -1.76 12.32
N HIS A 61 -0.99 -2.17 13.58
CA HIS A 61 -1.49 -1.51 14.79
C HIS A 61 -0.33 -0.79 15.49
N ALA A 62 0.32 0.13 14.80
CA ALA A 62 1.04 1.22 15.45
C ALA A 62 0.17 2.49 15.47
N ALA A 63 -1.12 2.35 15.77
CA ALA A 63 -1.86 3.42 16.43
C ALA A 63 -1.31 3.53 17.85
N LEU A 64 -0.18 4.22 18.02
CA LEU A 64 0.24 4.68 19.34
C LEU A 64 -0.96 5.43 19.93
N PRO A 65 -1.44 5.09 21.15
CA PRO A 65 -2.39 5.95 21.81
C PRO A 65 -1.71 7.31 21.94
N LEU A 66 -2.34 8.36 21.43
CA LEU A 66 -2.00 9.74 21.73
C LEU A 66 -2.12 9.90 23.26
N HIS A 67 -1.02 9.70 23.98
CA HIS A 67 -0.95 10.02 25.38
C HIS A 67 -1.03 11.54 25.48
N HIS A 68 -2.22 12.04 25.78
CA HIS A 68 -2.45 13.45 26.07
C HIS A 68 -1.41 13.93 27.11
N PRO A 69 -0.75 15.08 26.89
CA PRO A 69 0.07 15.67 27.93
C PRO A 69 -0.82 16.08 29.11
N ASN A 70 -0.51 15.50 30.27
CA ASN A 70 -0.81 15.92 31.64
C ASN A 70 -1.83 17.07 31.81
N LYS A 71 -3.08 16.74 32.15
CA LYS A 71 -3.95 17.66 32.90
C LYS A 71 -3.78 17.39 34.39
N GLY A 72 -3.20 18.37 35.10
CA GLY A 72 -3.41 18.52 36.54
C GLY A 72 -2.20 18.32 37.44
N ALA A 73 -1.12 19.07 37.25
CA ALA A 73 -0.34 19.51 38.42
C ALA A 73 -1.16 20.64 39.08
N SER A 74 -1.93 20.30 40.12
CA SER A 74 -2.57 21.30 40.97
C SER A 74 -1.52 21.93 41.87
N TYR A 75 -1.14 23.18 41.59
CA TYR A 75 -0.29 24.01 42.47
C TYR A 75 -1.07 24.53 43.68
N SER A 76 -1.72 23.64 44.43
CA SER A 76 -2.55 24.03 45.58
C SER A 76 -2.47 23.04 46.73
N GLU A 77 -1.28 22.50 47.02
CA GLU A 77 -0.97 21.77 48.26
C GLU A 77 0.43 22.16 48.78
N MET A 78 0.74 23.46 48.78
CA MET A 78 1.93 24.01 49.46
C MET A 78 1.58 25.19 50.37
N LEU A 79 0.42 25.18 51.01
CA LEU A 79 0.15 26.04 52.17
C LEU A 79 -0.92 25.35 53.02
N TYR A 80 -0.50 24.56 54.00
CA TYR A 80 -0.96 24.59 55.40
C TYR A 80 -0.12 23.64 56.25
#